data_AF-A0A2D5VJW2-F1
#
_entry.id   AF-A0A2D5VJW2-F1
#
_cell.length_a   1.000
_cell.length_b   1.000
_cell.length_c   1.000
_cell.angle_alpha   90.00
_cell.angle_beta   90.00
_cell.angle_gamma   90.00
#
_symmetry.space_group_name_H-M   'P 1'
#
loop_
_entity.id
_entity.type
_entity.pdbx_description
1 polymer ?
#
loop_
_entity_poly.entity_id
_entity_poly.type
_entity_poly.pdbx_seq_one_letter_code
_entity_poly.pdbx_strand_id
1 'polypeptide(L)'
;MGLIIFVSVVVLLTIFIVSTYNTIVSRKNNVKRTWADVLVYERKKNQVLPKFEELLNDYKEQESSLLEKITALRTAVGSLSEKGTTPEELKSVEALSVEVKEGLKVAVEAYPELKSSALYAQVMTEFSELQNDVAASLSIFNSSVETFNTTIESFPGSLVNQFFNKERPVDVFSDSVAQSGFEYRPGI
;
A
#
# COMPACT_ATOMS: atom_id res chain seq x y z
N MET A 1 -38.99 38.85 -12.88
CA MET A 1 -38.65 37.52 -13.43
C MET A 1 -37.15 37.35 -13.70
N GLY A 2 -36.51 38.20 -14.51
CA GLY A 2 -35.07 38.06 -14.83
C GLY A 2 -34.11 38.05 -13.62
N LEU A 3 -34.33 38.94 -12.64
CA LEU A 3 -33.53 38.97 -11.40
C LEU A 3 -33.66 37.68 -10.58
N ILE A 4 -34.87 37.14 -10.47
CA ILE A 4 -35.15 35.91 -9.72
C ILE A 4 -34.46 34.71 -10.39
N ILE A 5 -34.54 34.62 -11.72
CA ILE A 5 -33.85 33.58 -12.50
C ILE A 5 -32.33 33.69 -12.31
N PHE A 6 -31.78 34.90 -12.39
CA PHE A 6 -30.34 35.13 -12.19
C PHE A 6 -29.88 34.69 -10.79
N VAL A 7 -30.57 35.12 -9.73
CA VAL A 7 -30.25 34.76 -8.34
C VAL A 7 -30.34 33.24 -8.15
N SER A 8 -31.38 32.60 -8.67
CA SER A 8 -31.53 31.14 -8.58
C SER A 8 -30.38 30.40 -9.26
N VAL A 9 -29.93 30.83 -10.45
CA VAL A 9 -28.79 30.24 -11.15
C VAL A 9 -27.50 30.39 -10.34
N VAL A 10 -27.25 31.58 -9.78
CA VAL A 10 -26.07 31.84 -8.95
C VAL A 10 -26.06 30.93 -7.71
N VAL A 11 -27.20 30.80 -7.02
CA VAL A 11 -27.32 29.94 -5.84
C VAL A 11 -27.03 28.47 -6.18
N LEU A 12 -27.61 27.96 -7.28
CA LEU A 12 -27.35 26.59 -7.73
C LEU A 12 -25.86 26.36 -8.06
N LEU A 13 -25.23 27.33 -8.71
CA LEU A 13 -23.81 27.25 -9.07
C LEU A 13 -22.92 27.29 -7.83
N THR A 14 -23.24 28.10 -6.82
CA THR A 14 -22.52 28.12 -5.54
C THR A 14 -22.63 26.78 -4.81
N ILE A 15 -23.83 26.22 -4.69
CA ILE A 15 -24.05 24.91 -4.04
C ILE A 15 -23.25 23.82 -4.74
N PHE A 16 -23.24 23.84 -6.08
CA PHE A 16 -22.48 22.89 -6.89
C PHE A 16 -20.96 22.98 -6.60
N ILE A 17 -20.38 24.18 -6.63
CA ILE A 17 -18.95 24.38 -6.35
C ILE A 17 -18.59 23.87 -4.95
N VAL A 18 -19.38 24.23 -3.93
CA VAL A 18 -19.15 23.79 -2.54
C VAL A 18 -19.22 22.27 -2.42
N SER A 19 -20.19 21.64 -3.08
CA SER A 19 -20.33 20.18 -3.09
C SER A 19 -19.13 19.48 -3.74
N THR A 20 -18.68 19.97 -4.90
CA THR A 20 -17.52 19.42 -5.61
C THR A 20 -16.23 19.63 -4.80
N TYR A 21 -16.06 20.80 -4.19
CA TYR A 21 -14.93 21.11 -3.30
C TYR A 21 -14.85 20.11 -2.15
N ASN A 22 -15.96 19.91 -1.43
CA ASN A 22 -16.02 18.98 -0.30
C ASN A 22 -15.78 17.53 -0.76
N THR A 23 -16.24 17.17 -1.95
CA THR A 23 -15.99 15.84 -2.53
C THR A 23 -14.49 15.62 -2.74
N ILE A 24 -13.78 16.57 -3.36
CA ILE A 24 -12.32 16.49 -3.59
C ILE A 24 -11.57 16.31 -2.26
N VAL A 25 -11.89 17.14 -1.25
CA VAL A 25 -11.27 17.04 0.09
C VAL A 25 -11.57 15.68 0.74
N SER A 26 -12.81 15.19 0.64
CA SER A 26 -13.19 13.88 1.18
C SER A 26 -12.43 12.74 0.49
N ARG A 27 -12.26 12.80 -0.84
CA ARG A 27 -11.51 11.77 -1.59
C ARG A 27 -10.03 11.80 -1.22
N LYS A 28 -9.43 12.99 -1.06
CA LYS A 28 -8.04 13.13 -0.57
C LYS A 28 -7.84 12.51 0.82
N ASN A 29 -8.78 12.75 1.74
CA ASN A 29 -8.72 12.14 3.06
C ASN A 29 -8.89 10.63 3.02
N ASN A 30 -9.69 10.11 2.08
CA ASN A 30 -9.82 8.67 1.86
C ASN A 30 -8.49 8.04 1.41
N VAL A 31 -7.78 8.66 0.45
CA VAL A 31 -6.43 8.23 0.03
C VAL A 31 -5.46 8.18 1.20
N LYS A 32 -5.44 9.21 2.05
CA LYS A 32 -4.58 9.23 3.25
C LYS A 32 -4.92 8.10 4.23
N ARG A 33 -6.21 7.83 4.41
CA ARG A 33 -6.69 6.76 5.29
C ARG A 33 -6.28 5.39 4.76
N THR A 34 -6.52 5.11 3.48
CA THR A 34 -6.16 3.82 2.89
C THR A 34 -4.64 3.62 2.83
N TRP A 35 -3.86 4.69 2.67
CA TRP A 35 -2.41 4.63 2.84
C TRP A 35 -1.99 4.27 4.27
N ALA A 36 -2.62 4.87 5.29
CA ALA A 36 -2.35 4.52 6.68
C ALA A 36 -2.71 3.05 6.97
N ASP A 37 -3.81 2.54 6.39
CA ASP A 37 -4.19 1.14 6.51
C ASP A 37 -3.08 0.20 5.98
N VAL A 38 -2.50 0.51 4.81
CA VAL A 38 -1.35 -0.24 4.24
C VAL A 38 -0.19 -0.30 5.23
N LEU A 39 0.21 0.84 5.80
CA LEU A 39 1.32 0.90 6.76
C LEU A 39 1.02 0.13 8.05
N VAL A 40 -0.25 0.06 8.47
CA VAL A 40 -0.66 -0.75 9.62
C VAL A 40 -0.48 -2.24 9.34
N TYR A 41 -0.93 -2.72 8.17
CA TYR A 41 -0.76 -4.13 7.80
C TYR A 41 0.70 -4.50 7.61
N GLU A 42 1.51 -3.61 7.03
CA GLU A 42 2.97 -3.79 6.94
C GLU A 42 3.63 -3.93 8.31
N ARG A 43 3.28 -3.06 9.25
CA ARG A 43 3.80 -3.14 10.62
C ARG A 43 3.35 -4.42 11.32
N LYS A 44 2.13 -4.91 11.07
CA LYS A 44 1.66 -6.21 11.59
C LYS A 44 2.47 -7.36 11.00
N LYS A 45 2.73 -7.37 9.69
CA LYS A 45 3.61 -8.33 9.02
C LYS A 45 5.00 -8.37 9.66
N ASN A 46 5.56 -7.19 9.96
CA ASN A 46 6.84 -7.05 10.63
C ASN A 46 6.87 -7.62 12.07
N GLN A 47 5.74 -7.62 12.79
CA GLN A 47 5.64 -8.21 14.13
C GLN A 47 5.77 -9.74 14.13
N VAL A 48 5.64 -10.40 12.98
CA VAL A 48 5.83 -11.85 12.84
C VAL A 48 7.31 -12.22 12.65
N LEU A 49 8.13 -11.29 12.15
CA LEU A 49 9.56 -11.54 11.85
C LEU A 49 10.39 -12.07 13.05
N PRO A 50 10.21 -11.60 14.29
CA PRO A 50 10.91 -12.17 15.44
C PRO A 50 10.62 -13.66 15.67
N LYS A 51 9.42 -14.15 15.31
CA LYS A 51 9.06 -15.57 15.44
C LYS A 51 9.87 -16.44 14.45
N PHE A 52 10.25 -15.89 13.30
CA PHE A 52 11.17 -16.56 12.37
C PHE A 52 12.60 -16.61 12.93
N GLU A 53 13.06 -15.57 13.62
CA GLU A 53 14.38 -15.59 14.28
C GLU A 53 14.44 -16.67 15.35
N GLU A 54 13.38 -16.86 16.14
CA GLU A 54 13.28 -17.93 17.13
C GLU A 54 13.36 -19.33 16.48
N LEU A 55 12.65 -19.53 15.37
CA LEU A 55 12.68 -20.79 14.61
C LEU A 55 14.07 -21.10 14.02
N LEU A 56 14.77 -20.08 13.52
CA LEU A 56 16.08 -20.23 12.91
C LEU A 56 17.23 -20.26 13.93
N ASN A 57 16.96 -19.84 15.18
CA ASN A 57 17.97 -19.80 16.23
C ASN A 57 18.55 -21.19 16.56
N ASP A 58 17.77 -22.25 16.33
CA ASP A 58 18.20 -23.63 16.54
C ASP A 58 19.07 -24.17 15.37
N TYR A 59 19.12 -23.45 14.25
CA TYR A 59 19.80 -23.85 13.00
C TYR A 59 20.88 -22.84 12.55
N LYS A 60 21.38 -22.01 13.49
CA LYS A 60 22.23 -20.82 13.26
C LYS A 60 23.50 -20.99 12.43
N GLU A 61 24.10 -22.17 12.41
CA GLU A 61 25.47 -22.34 11.88
C GLU A 61 25.61 -22.07 10.38
N GLN A 62 24.52 -22.04 9.60
CA GLN A 62 24.56 -21.72 8.15
C GLN A 62 23.64 -20.58 7.69
N GLU A 63 22.82 -19.98 8.57
CA GLU A 63 21.73 -19.06 8.19
C GLU A 63 21.97 -17.58 8.56
N SER A 64 23.23 -17.17 8.80
CA SER A 64 23.57 -15.78 9.17
C SER A 64 23.07 -14.76 8.13
N SER A 65 23.16 -15.09 6.83
CA SER A 65 22.70 -14.21 5.76
C SER A 65 21.17 -14.01 5.79
N LEU A 66 20.39 -15.02 6.17
CA LEU A 66 18.94 -14.91 6.28
C LEU A 66 18.54 -14.05 7.48
N LEU A 67 19.20 -14.21 8.63
CA LEU A 67 18.97 -13.38 9.82
C LEU A 67 19.30 -11.89 9.56
N GLU A 68 20.36 -11.61 8.78
CA GLU A 68 20.69 -10.26 8.34
C GLU A 68 19.57 -9.64 7.48
N LYS A 69 19.03 -10.40 6.52
CA LYS A 69 17.89 -9.95 5.69
C LYS A 69 16.63 -9.69 6.52
N ILE A 70 16.32 -10.56 7.48
CA ILE A 70 15.20 -10.36 8.41
C ILE A 70 15.41 -9.08 9.21
N THR A 71 16.61 -8.85 9.74
CA THR A 71 16.95 -7.64 10.50
C THR A 71 16.85 -6.38 9.64
N ALA A 72 17.33 -6.44 8.40
CA ALA A 72 17.24 -5.35 7.43
C ALA A 72 15.77 -5.01 7.12
N LEU A 73 14.94 -6.03 6.86
CA LEU A 73 13.51 -5.85 6.63
C LEU A 73 12.82 -5.22 7.85
N ARG A 74 13.12 -5.70 9.07
CA ARG A 74 12.56 -5.14 10.30
C ARG A 74 12.88 -3.67 10.46
N THR A 75 14.13 -3.30 10.17
CA THR A 75 14.59 -1.91 10.23
C THR A 75 13.91 -1.06 9.17
N ALA A 76 13.79 -1.57 7.95
CA ALA A 76 13.14 -0.88 6.84
C ALA A 76 11.66 -0.62 7.14
N VAL A 77 10.89 -1.61 7.60
CA VAL A 77 9.49 -1.41 8.03
C VAL A 77 9.39 -0.44 9.20
N GLY A 78 10.33 -0.50 10.15
CA GLY A 78 10.39 0.41 11.29
C GLY A 78 10.60 1.89 10.91
N SER A 79 11.22 2.14 9.75
CA SER A 79 11.41 3.49 9.21
C SER A 79 10.17 4.06 8.49
N LEU A 80 9.15 3.23 8.22
CA LEU A 80 7.95 3.67 7.52
C LEU A 80 7.10 4.60 8.40
N SER A 81 6.82 5.79 7.89
CA SER A 81 6.03 6.83 8.55
C SER A 81 4.88 7.30 7.67
N GLU A 82 3.73 7.59 8.29
CA GLU A 82 2.51 7.99 7.56
C GLU A 82 2.66 9.29 6.76
N LYS A 83 3.61 10.15 7.13
CA LYS A 83 3.81 11.47 6.52
C LYS A 83 5.01 11.54 5.57
N GLY A 84 5.94 10.59 5.68
CA GLY A 84 7.18 10.59 4.91
C GLY A 84 7.26 9.46 3.89
N THR A 85 6.51 8.37 4.10
CA THR A 85 6.67 7.18 3.25
C THR A 85 6.01 7.33 1.91
N THR A 86 6.79 7.14 0.86
CA THR A 86 6.31 7.12 -0.52
C THR A 86 5.95 5.68 -0.96
N PRO A 87 5.10 5.52 -1.99
CA PRO A 87 4.87 4.22 -2.61
C PRO A 87 6.16 3.53 -3.09
N GLU A 88 7.18 4.30 -3.48
CA GLU A 88 8.48 3.79 -3.91
C GLU A 88 9.30 3.20 -2.74
N GLU A 89 9.32 3.87 -1.59
CA GLU A 89 9.99 3.34 -0.40
C GLU A 89 9.31 2.07 0.10
N LEU A 90 7.97 2.03 0.07
CA LEU A 90 7.23 0.81 0.42
C LEU A 90 7.57 -0.33 -0.54
N LYS A 91 7.78 -0.04 -1.83
CA LYS A 91 8.17 -1.05 -2.82
C LYS A 91 9.52 -1.68 -2.49
N SER A 92 10.50 -0.90 -2.01
CA SER A 92 11.78 -1.45 -1.53
C SER A 92 11.60 -2.37 -0.31
N VAL A 93 10.68 -2.04 0.59
CA VAL A 93 10.32 -2.91 1.73
C VAL A 93 9.67 -4.21 1.27
N GLU A 94 8.78 -4.15 0.28
CA GLU A 94 8.16 -5.37 -0.28
C GLU A 94 9.17 -6.25 -1.00
N ALA A 95 10.15 -5.66 -1.70
CA ALA A 95 11.24 -6.43 -2.31
C ALA A 95 12.04 -7.20 -1.24
N LEU A 96 12.40 -6.57 -0.12
CA LEU A 96 13.06 -7.23 1.00
C LEU A 96 12.18 -8.35 1.61
N SER A 97 10.87 -8.15 1.68
CA SER A 97 9.92 -9.17 2.15
C SER A 97 9.90 -10.40 1.25
N VAL A 98 9.99 -10.21 -0.07
CA VAL A 98 10.11 -11.31 -1.05
C VAL A 98 11.43 -12.06 -0.84
N GLU A 99 12.56 -11.34 -0.71
CA GLU A 99 13.86 -11.97 -0.49
C GLU A 99 13.92 -12.79 0.80
N VAL A 100 13.32 -12.31 1.88
CA VAL A 100 13.23 -13.04 3.16
C VAL A 100 12.39 -14.31 2.98
N LYS A 101 11.25 -14.22 2.28
CA LYS A 101 10.37 -15.37 2.00
C LYS A 101 11.08 -16.41 1.14
N GLU A 102 11.86 -16.00 0.15
CA GLU A 102 12.66 -16.90 -0.69
C GLU A 102 13.77 -17.57 0.10
N GLY A 103 14.52 -16.80 0.91
CA GLY A 103 15.55 -17.35 1.79
C GLY A 103 15.00 -18.37 2.78
N LEU A 104 13.80 -18.11 3.34
CA LEU A 104 13.14 -19.06 4.24
C LEU A 104 12.75 -20.37 3.54
N LYS A 105 12.33 -20.33 2.28
CA LYS A 105 12.07 -21.55 1.51
C LYS A 105 13.34 -22.39 1.31
N VAL A 106 14.46 -21.73 1.02
CA VAL A 106 15.76 -22.40 0.87
C VAL A 106 16.18 -23.05 2.19
N ALA A 107 16.05 -22.34 3.32
CA ALA A 107 16.35 -22.89 4.64
C ALA A 107 15.48 -24.13 4.96
N VAL A 108 14.20 -24.10 4.60
CA VAL A 108 13.28 -25.24 4.81
C VAL A 108 13.61 -26.44 3.91
N GLU A 109 14.17 -26.22 2.73
CA GLU A 109 14.69 -27.28 1.87
C GLU A 109 15.97 -27.91 2.43
N ALA A 110 16.82 -27.10 3.06
CA ALA A 110 18.03 -27.56 3.74
C ALA A 110 17.74 -28.34 5.03
N TYR A 111 16.67 -27.98 5.75
CA TYR A 111 16.29 -28.54 7.05
C TYR A 111 14.85 -29.10 7.05
N PRO A 112 14.64 -30.38 6.65
CA PRO A 112 13.32 -31.02 6.61
C PRO A 112 12.59 -31.06 7.96
N GLU A 113 13.34 -31.07 9.06
CA GLU A 113 12.80 -30.95 10.42
C GLU A 113 12.10 -29.60 10.66
N LEU A 114 12.61 -28.51 10.08
CA LEU A 114 11.94 -27.20 10.12
C LEU A 114 10.61 -27.24 9.37
N LYS A 115 10.56 -27.95 8.22
CA LYS A 115 9.34 -28.14 7.43
C LYS A 115 8.23 -28.86 8.20
N SER A 116 8.60 -29.82 9.05
CA SER A 116 7.64 -30.60 9.84
C SER A 116 7.28 -29.94 11.19
N SER A 117 7.95 -28.84 11.55
CA SER A 117 7.63 -28.07 12.74
C SER A 117 6.24 -27.41 12.62
N ALA A 118 5.38 -27.70 13.60
CA ALA A 118 4.07 -27.05 13.72
C ALA A 118 4.19 -25.54 13.89
N LEU A 119 5.24 -25.07 14.57
CA LEU A 119 5.51 -23.64 14.75
C LEU A 119 5.88 -22.97 13.43
N TYR A 120 6.73 -23.60 12.61
CA TYR A 120 7.05 -23.08 11.27
C TYR A 120 5.80 -22.96 10.39
N ALA A 121 4.98 -24.02 10.33
CA ALA A 121 3.74 -24.00 9.56
C ALA A 121 2.81 -22.87 10.02
N GLN A 122 2.64 -22.69 11.33
CA GLN A 122 1.83 -21.62 11.91
C GLN A 122 2.34 -20.22 11.52
N VAL A 123 3.63 -19.96 11.72
CA VAL A 123 4.24 -18.64 11.44
C VAL A 123 4.20 -18.33 9.94
N MET A 124 4.43 -19.33 9.08
CA MET A 124 4.36 -19.16 7.63
C MET A 124 2.93 -18.90 7.13
N THR A 125 1.93 -19.54 7.73
CA THR A 125 0.51 -19.25 7.47
C THR A 125 0.18 -17.82 7.89
N GLU A 126 0.52 -17.41 9.11
CA GLU A 126 0.29 -16.05 9.63
C GLU A 126 0.96 -14.99 8.75
N PHE A 127 2.22 -15.22 8.33
CA PHE A 127 2.93 -14.32 7.43
C PHE A 127 2.27 -14.23 6.05
N SER A 128 1.80 -15.36 5.50
CA SER A 128 1.12 -15.38 4.20
C SER A 128 -0.25 -14.70 4.24
N GLU A 129 -0.98 -14.85 5.34
CA GLU A 129 -2.24 -14.13 5.58
C GLU A 129 -2.00 -12.61 5.64
N LEU A 130 -1.01 -12.17 6.41
CA LEU A 130 -0.65 -10.74 6.49
C LEU A 130 -0.15 -10.19 5.15
N GLN A 131 0.57 -10.98 4.36
CA GLN A 131 0.96 -10.60 3.00
C GLN A 131 -0.27 -10.39 2.10
N ASN A 132 -1.29 -11.24 2.22
CA ASN A 132 -2.54 -11.06 1.48
C ASN A 132 -3.30 -9.82 1.94
N ASP A 133 -3.33 -9.53 3.24
CA ASP A 133 -3.95 -8.32 3.78
C ASP A 133 -3.25 -7.04 3.28
N VAL A 134 -1.91 -7.04 3.23
CA VAL A 134 -1.12 -5.97 2.60
C VAL A 134 -1.53 -5.80 1.15
N ALA A 135 -1.53 -6.87 0.35
CA ALA A 135 -1.87 -6.81 -1.07
C ALA A 135 -3.30 -6.28 -1.29
N ALA A 136 -4.25 -6.72 -0.48
CA ALA A 136 -5.63 -6.23 -0.50
C ALA A 136 -5.70 -4.73 -0.15
N SER A 137 -4.98 -4.30 0.90
CA SER A 137 -4.93 -2.89 1.30
C SER A 137 -4.32 -1.98 0.22
N LEU A 138 -3.30 -2.47 -0.49
CA LEU A 138 -2.68 -1.78 -1.63
C LEU A 138 -3.64 -1.64 -2.82
N SER A 139 -4.41 -2.67 -3.13
CA SER A 139 -5.46 -2.60 -4.15
C SER A 139 -6.50 -1.53 -3.81
N ILE A 140 -6.94 -1.49 -2.55
CA ILE A 140 -7.88 -0.48 -2.05
C ILE A 140 -7.27 0.93 -2.09
N PHE A 141 -6.00 1.07 -1.73
CA PHE A 141 -5.27 2.33 -1.83
C PHE A 141 -5.22 2.82 -3.29
N ASN A 142 -4.81 1.97 -4.22
CA ASN A 142 -4.74 2.30 -5.65
C ASN A 142 -6.11 2.70 -6.22
N SER A 143 -7.18 1.99 -5.87
CA SER A 143 -8.54 2.35 -6.28
C SER A 143 -8.98 3.71 -5.70
N SER A 144 -8.57 4.02 -4.47
CA SER A 144 -8.84 5.31 -3.84
C SER A 144 -8.08 6.45 -4.52
N VAL A 145 -6.82 6.21 -4.89
CA VAL A 145 -5.97 7.14 -5.66
C VAL A 145 -6.58 7.39 -7.03
N GLU A 146 -6.97 6.34 -7.76
CA GLU A 146 -7.63 6.44 -9.05
C GLU A 146 -8.91 7.28 -8.97
N THR A 147 -9.77 7.00 -7.98
CA THR A 147 -11.00 7.76 -7.76
C THR A 147 -10.70 9.24 -7.47
N PHE A 148 -9.69 9.51 -6.65
CA PHE A 148 -9.28 10.88 -6.32
C PHE A 148 -8.72 11.61 -7.55
N ASN A 149 -7.76 11.02 -8.25
CA ASN A 149 -7.14 11.56 -9.46
C ASN A 149 -8.20 11.84 -10.53
N THR A 150 -9.08 10.87 -10.79
CA THR A 150 -10.22 11.05 -11.70
C THR A 150 -11.13 12.20 -11.28
N THR A 151 -11.39 12.37 -9.98
CA THR A 151 -12.23 13.47 -9.47
C THR A 151 -11.59 14.84 -9.73
N ILE A 152 -10.27 14.97 -9.62
CA ILE A 152 -9.57 16.24 -9.83
C ILE A 152 -9.22 16.52 -11.31
N GLU A 153 -9.30 15.51 -12.18
CA GLU A 153 -8.99 15.63 -13.62
C GLU A 153 -10.24 15.71 -14.51
N SER A 154 -11.35 15.10 -14.10
CA SER A 154 -12.60 15.11 -14.86
C SER A 154 -13.44 16.38 -14.62
N PHE A 155 -14.19 16.81 -15.64
CA PHE A 155 -15.20 17.86 -15.47
C PHE A 155 -16.38 17.31 -14.65
N PRO A 156 -16.89 18.04 -13.63
CA PRO A 156 -16.61 19.44 -13.27
C PRO A 156 -15.44 19.65 -12.29
N GLY A 157 -14.90 18.57 -11.72
CA GLY A 157 -13.93 18.62 -10.65
C GLY A 157 -12.61 19.30 -11.02
N SER A 158 -12.15 19.17 -12.28
CA SER A 158 -10.94 19.83 -12.77
C SER A 158 -10.98 21.36 -12.70
N LEU A 159 -12.13 21.97 -13.02
CA LEU A 159 -12.31 23.42 -12.88
C LEU A 159 -12.25 23.84 -11.41
N VAL A 160 -13.01 23.15 -10.54
CA VAL A 160 -13.04 23.47 -9.11
C VAL A 160 -11.67 23.22 -8.48
N ASN A 161 -10.96 22.17 -8.90
CA ASN A 161 -9.60 21.90 -8.45
C ASN A 161 -8.65 23.02 -8.89
N GLN A 162 -8.66 23.43 -10.16
CA GLN A 162 -7.76 24.46 -10.68
C GLN A 162 -7.92 25.81 -9.95
N PHE A 163 -9.15 26.23 -9.66
CA PHE A 163 -9.42 27.53 -9.05
C PHE A 163 -9.35 27.51 -7.51
N PHE A 164 -9.77 26.42 -6.85
CA PHE A 164 -9.94 26.39 -5.40
C PHE A 164 -8.97 25.43 -4.68
N ASN A 165 -8.98 24.13 -5.02
CA ASN A 165 -8.25 23.13 -4.23
C ASN A 165 -6.74 23.06 -4.56
N LYS A 166 -6.38 23.20 -5.84
CA LYS A 166 -5.02 23.12 -6.39
C LYS A 166 -4.29 21.82 -6.00
N GLU A 167 -5.04 20.73 -5.91
CA GLU A 167 -4.50 19.41 -5.61
C GLU A 167 -3.80 18.83 -6.84
N ARG A 168 -2.77 18.02 -6.58
CA ARG A 168 -2.04 17.28 -7.59
C ARG A 168 -2.45 15.81 -7.57
N PRO A 169 -2.36 15.10 -8.71
CA PRO A 169 -2.50 13.66 -8.74
C PRO A 169 -1.54 12.99 -7.75
N VAL A 170 -2.01 11.92 -7.13
CA VAL A 170 -1.21 11.08 -6.23
C VAL A 170 -0.71 9.87 -7.02
N ASP A 171 0.53 9.46 -6.77
CA ASP A 171 1.11 8.28 -7.38
C ASP A 171 0.49 7.00 -6.81
N VAL A 172 0.22 6.04 -7.69
CA VAL A 172 -0.23 4.70 -7.31
C VAL A 172 0.94 3.82 -6.87
N PHE A 173 0.65 2.80 -6.07
CA PHE A 173 1.61 1.72 -5.83
C PHE A 173 1.62 0.77 -7.03
N SER A 174 2.78 0.60 -7.68
CA SER A 174 2.99 -0.36 -8.76
C SER A 174 3.99 -1.42 -8.29
N ASP A 175 3.50 -2.66 -8.20
CA ASP A 175 4.38 -3.81 -8.04
C ASP A 175 4.97 -4.16 -9.41
N SER A 176 6.24 -3.80 -9.62
CA SER A 176 6.93 -4.12 -10.87
C SER A 176 7.16 -5.61 -11.07
N VAL A 177 7.06 -6.44 -10.03
CA VAL A 177 7.21 -7.91 -10.16
C VAL A 177 5.94 -8.52 -10.76
N ALA A 178 4.76 -8.02 -10.37
CA ALA A 178 3.49 -8.43 -10.98
C ALA A 178 3.30 -7.86 -12.40
N GLN A 179 3.78 -6.64 -12.68
CA GLN A 179 3.69 -6.02 -14.00
C GLN A 179 4.73 -6.51 -15.02
N SER A 180 5.94 -6.90 -14.60
CA SER A 180 6.98 -7.36 -15.52
C SER A 180 6.72 -8.75 -16.12
N GLY A 181 5.96 -9.61 -15.41
CA GLY A 181 5.53 -10.92 -15.91
C GLY A 181 4.29 -10.88 -16.81
N PHE A 182 3.50 -9.81 -16.74
CA PHE A 182 2.33 -9.57 -17.60
C PHE A 182 2.63 -8.37 -18.51
N GLU A 183 3.23 -8.63 -19.66
CA GLU A 183 3.27 -7.69 -20.79
C GLU A 183 1.84 -7.56 -21.38
N TYR A 184 0.91 -7.08 -20.57
CA TYR A 184 -0.42 -6.72 -21.05
C TYR A 184 -0.32 -5.35 -21.69
N ARG A 185 -0.40 -5.33 -23.03
CA ARG A 185 -0.58 -4.12 -23.83
C ARG A 185 -2.08 -3.97 -24.05
N PRO A 186 -2.81 -3.20 -23.22
CA PRO A 186 -4.20 -2.89 -23.56
C PRO A 186 -4.19 -2.16 -24.90
N GLY A 187 -4.95 -2.69 -25.87
CA GLY A 187 -5.08 -2.10 -27.21
C GLY A 187 -5.97 -0.86 -27.18
N ILE A 188 -5.53 0.18 -26.48
CA ILE A 188 -6.10 1.53 -26.48
C ILE A 188 -5.08 2.51 -27.05
#